data_AF-A0A9W7YQH7-F1
#
_entry.id   AF-A0A9W7YQH7-F1
#
_cell.length_a   1.000
_cell.length_b   1.000
_cell.length_c   1.000
_cell.angle_alpha   90.00
_cell.angle_beta   90.00
_cell.angle_gamma   90.00
#
_symmetry.space_group_name_H-M   'P 1'
#
loop_
_entity.id
_entity.type
_entity.pdbx_description
1 polymer ?
#
loop_
_entity_poly.entity_id
_entity_poly.type
_entity_poly.pdbx_seq_one_letter_code
_entity_poly.pdbx_strand_id
1 'polypeptide(L)'
;MAILSMLIGSGVGLTTGMYAIALQGLQVTKPRISYAVYMSIGAFIGYKEWEAGQLFKQAVYSRREELLEKRAQRLAAKEAANNA
;
A
#
# COMPACT_ATOMS: atom_id res chain seq x y z
N MET A 1 5.20 1.12 -6.39
CA MET A 1 4.77 0.78 -7.76
C MET A 1 3.93 -0.47 -7.67
N ALA A 2 2.77 -0.53 -8.33
CA ALA A 2 1.83 -1.66 -8.21
C ALA A 2 2.49 -3.02 -8.46
N ILE A 3 3.25 -3.14 -9.55
CA ILE A 3 3.94 -4.39 -9.94
C ILE A 3 4.92 -4.85 -8.85
N LEU A 4 5.72 -3.94 -8.29
CA LEU A 4 6.67 -4.29 -7.23
C LEU A 4 5.95 -4.81 -5.97
N SER A 5 4.85 -4.16 -5.58
CA SER A 5 4.04 -4.59 -4.43
C SER A 5 3.37 -5.95 -4.69
N MET A 6 2.94 -6.23 -5.92
CA MET A 6 2.44 -7.54 -6.32
C MET A 6 3.52 -8.62 -6.27
N LEU A 7 4.74 -8.32 -6.71
CA LEU A 7 5.87 -9.27 -6.65
C LEU A 7 6.27 -9.58 -5.20
N ILE A 8 6.36 -8.57 -4.34
CA ILE A 8 6.63 -8.75 -2.90
C ILE A 8 5.51 -9.60 -2.28
N GLY A 9 4.26 -9.23 -2.53
CA GLY A 9 3.10 -9.98 -2.05
C GLY A 9 3.10 -11.43 -2.54
N SER A 10 3.41 -11.67 -3.81
CA SER A 10 3.55 -13.03 -4.36
C SER A 10 4.66 -13.82 -3.68
N GLY A 11 5.79 -13.19 -3.37
CA GLY A 11 6.89 -13.82 -2.64
C GLY A 11 6.47 -14.23 -1.23
N VAL A 12 5.79 -13.34 -0.50
CA VAL A 12 5.21 -13.65 0.81
C VAL A 12 4.17 -14.77 0.72
N GLY A 13 3.33 -14.76 -0.32
CA GLY A 13 2.40 -15.84 -0.60
C GLY A 13 3.11 -17.18 -0.78
N LEU A 14 4.15 -17.24 -1.62
CA LEU A 14 4.93 -18.44 -1.85
C LEU A 14 5.53 -19.00 -0.56
N THR A 15 6.20 -18.15 0.24
CA THR A 15 6.83 -18.59 1.49
C THR A 15 5.78 -19.06 2.50
N THR A 16 4.61 -18.41 2.55
CA THR A 16 3.47 -18.85 3.38
C THR A 16 2.95 -20.22 2.95
N GLY A 17 2.81 -20.44 1.64
CA GLY A 17 2.42 -21.74 1.09
C GLY A 17 3.44 -22.83 1.40
N MET A 18 4.72 -22.54 1.25
CA MET A 18 5.80 -23.46 1.64
C MET A 18 5.75 -23.79 3.13
N TYR A 19 5.53 -22.79 3.99
CA TYR A 19 5.41 -22.98 5.43
C TYR A 19 4.22 -23.89 5.78
N ALA A 20 3.05 -23.66 5.18
CA ALA A 20 1.87 -24.51 5.37
C ALA A 20 2.12 -25.97 4.95
N ILE A 21 2.85 -26.17 3.84
CA ILE A 21 3.25 -27.51 3.38
C ILE A 21 4.26 -28.17 4.33
N ALA A 22 5.22 -27.41 4.85
CA ALA A 22 6.18 -27.90 5.81
C ALA A 22 5.51 -28.36 7.12
N LEU A 23 4.48 -27.64 7.58
CA LEU A 23 3.67 -28.03 8.74
C LEU A 23 2.92 -29.36 8.54
N GLN A 24 2.60 -29.72 7.29
CA GLN A 24 1.98 -31.01 6.97
C GLN A 24 3.01 -32.15 6.87
N GLY A 25 4.29 -31.90 7.14
CA GLY A 25 5.37 -32.89 7.04
C GLY A 25 5.70 -33.29 5.59
N LEU A 26 5.20 -32.53 4.60
CA LEU A 26 5.38 -32.86 3.19
C LEU A 26 6.58 -32.10 2.59
N GLN A 27 7.21 -32.68 1.56
CA GLN A 27 8.37 -32.06 0.90
C GLN A 27 7.99 -30.75 0.18
N VAL A 28 8.54 -29.63 0.67
CA VAL A 28 8.29 -28.28 0.16
C VAL A 28 8.83 -28.05 -1.26
N THR A 29 9.86 -28.77 -1.69
CA THR A 29 10.52 -28.60 -2.99
C THR A 29 9.70 -29.13 -4.17
N LYS A 30 8.69 -29.99 -3.93
CA LYS A 30 7.85 -30.52 -5.00
C LYS A 30 6.92 -29.42 -5.52
N PRO A 31 6.83 -29.22 -6.85
CA PRO A 31 5.91 -28.24 -7.43
C PRO A 31 4.47 -28.65 -7.13
N ARG A 32 3.68 -27.70 -6.62
CA ARG A 32 2.27 -27.90 -6.28
C ARG A 32 1.45 -26.74 -6.80
N ILE A 33 0.26 -27.06 -7.31
CA ILE A 33 -0.72 -26.06 -7.74
C ILE A 33 -1.08 -25.12 -6.59
N SER A 34 -1.06 -25.62 -5.34
CA SER A 34 -1.28 -24.80 -4.15
C SER A 34 -0.33 -23.59 -4.08
N TYR A 35 0.93 -23.71 -4.50
CA TYR A 35 1.86 -22.57 -4.50
C TYR A 35 1.44 -21.47 -5.47
N ALA A 36 0.92 -21.82 -6.66
CA ALA A 36 0.38 -20.83 -7.58
C ALA A 36 -0.82 -20.09 -6.97
N VAL A 37 -1.66 -20.80 -6.21
CA VAL A 37 -2.79 -20.20 -5.49
C VAL A 37 -2.30 -19.22 -4.43
N TYR A 38 -1.36 -19.64 -3.57
CA TYR A 38 -0.79 -18.77 -2.54
C TYR A 38 -0.08 -17.55 -3.11
N MET A 39 0.70 -17.72 -4.19
CA MET A 39 1.34 -16.62 -4.92
C MET A 39 0.30 -15.62 -5.47
N SER A 40 -0.77 -16.12 -6.08
CA SER A 40 -1.83 -15.27 -6.65
C SER A 40 -2.56 -14.48 -5.56
N ILE A 41 -2.88 -15.13 -4.43
CA ILE A 41 -3.49 -14.46 -3.26
C ILE A 41 -2.54 -13.41 -2.70
N GLY A 42 -1.27 -13.75 -2.51
CA GLY A 42 -0.26 -12.82 -2.02
C GLY A 42 -0.09 -11.60 -2.93
N ALA A 43 -0.04 -11.81 -4.25
CA ALA A 43 0.03 -10.73 -5.23
C ALA A 43 -1.19 -9.80 -5.16
N PHE A 44 -2.39 -10.37 -5.03
CA PHE A 44 -3.62 -9.61 -4.88
C PHE A 44 -3.62 -8.76 -3.60
N ILE A 45 -3.18 -9.32 -2.47
CA ILE A 45 -3.05 -8.58 -1.20
C ILE A 45 -2.04 -7.43 -1.37
N GLY A 46 -0.87 -7.70 -1.94
CA GLY A 46 0.15 -6.67 -2.17
C GLY A 46 -0.34 -5.54 -3.07
N TYR A 47 -1.16 -5.85 -4.10
CA TYR A 47 -1.81 -4.83 -4.91
C TYR A 47 -2.77 -3.97 -4.10
N LYS A 48 -3.65 -4.60 -3.31
CA LYS A 48 -4.65 -3.89 -2.49
C LYS A 48 -4.02 -3.00 -1.43
N GLU A 49 -2.94 -3.45 -0.82
CA GLU A 49 -2.18 -2.65 0.15
C GLU A 49 -1.56 -1.40 -0.51
N TRP A 50 -0.99 -1.57 -1.71
CA TRP A 50 -0.48 -0.43 -2.48
C TRP A 50 -1.58 0.55 -2.87
N GLU A 51 -2.73 0.04 -3.33
CA GLU A 51 -3.91 0.85 -3.69
C GLU A 51 -4.41 1.68 -2.49
N ALA A 52 -4.57 1.04 -1.33
CA ALA A 52 -4.96 1.72 -0.10
C ALA A 52 -3.95 2.80 0.33
N GLY A 53 -2.65 2.50 0.22
CA GLY A 53 -1.58 3.45 0.51
C GLY A 53 -1.60 4.68 -0.40
N GLN A 54 -1.98 4.53 -1.68
CA GLN A 54 -2.15 5.66 -2.60
C GLN A 54 -3.35 6.52 -2.23
N LEU A 55 -4.50 5.91 -1.93
CA LEU A 55 -5.69 6.63 -1.51
C LEU A 55 -5.44 7.43 -0.22
N PHE A 56 -4.74 6.83 0.74
CA PHE A 56 -4.38 7.51 1.99
C PHE A 56 -3.45 8.69 1.73
N LYS A 57 -2.41 8.52 0.90
CA LYS A 57 -1.53 9.63 0.51
C LYS A 57 -2.32 10.75 -0.13
N GLN A 58 -3.20 10.44 -1.08
CA GLN A 58 -4.02 11.44 -1.76
C GLN A 58 -4.91 12.22 -0.78
N ALA A 59 -5.53 11.53 0.19
CA ALA A 59 -6.32 12.18 1.24
C ALA A 59 -5.49 13.05 2.19
N VAL A 60 -4.25 12.66 2.49
CA VAL A 60 -3.33 13.46 3.31
C VAL A 60 -2.85 14.69 2.54
N TYR A 61 -2.52 14.54 1.25
CA TYR A 61 -2.09 15.66 0.41
C TYR A 61 -3.19 16.70 0.25
N SER A 62 -4.44 16.29 -0.02
CA SER A 62 -5.56 17.23 -0.16
C SER A 62 -5.83 18.01 1.12
N ARG A 63 -5.80 17.35 2.29
CA ARG A 63 -5.91 18.05 3.59
C ARG A 63 -4.75 19.00 3.84
N ARG A 64 -3.54 18.64 3.43
CA ARG A 64 -2.37 19.51 3.57
C ARG A 64 -2.51 20.77 2.71
N GLU A 65 -2.99 20.63 1.48
CA GLU A 65 -3.26 21.76 0.59
C GLU A 65 -4.34 22.68 1.16
N GLU A 66 -5.45 22.13 1.65
CA GLU A 66 -6.53 22.91 2.27
C GLU A 66 -6.02 23.71 3.49
N LEU A 67 -5.14 23.12 4.30
CA LEU A 67 -4.54 23.79 5.45
C LEU A 67 -3.53 24.88 5.04
N LEU A 68 -2.80 24.68 3.94
CA LEU A 68 -1.89 25.70 3.39
C LEU A 68 -2.68 26.87 2.81
N GLU A 69 -3.76 26.61 2.10
CA GLU A 69 -4.64 27.64 1.54
C GLU A 69 -5.29 28.48 2.65
N LYS A 70 -5.82 27.84 3.70
CA LYS A 70 -6.34 28.55 4.88
C LYS A 70 -5.28 29.38 5.60
N ARG A 71 -4.01 28.95 5.60
CA ARG A 71 -2.89 29.77 6.13
C ARG A 71 -2.60 30.96 5.24
N ALA A 72 -2.56 30.78 3.92
CA ALA A 72 -2.34 31.86 2.96
C ALA A 72 -3.44 32.92 3.06
N GLN A 73 -4.71 32.53 3.15
CA GLN A 73 -5.83 33.46 3.32
C GLN A 73 -5.75 34.24 4.64
N ARG A 74 -5.35 33.58 5.75
CA ARG A 74 -5.15 34.27 7.03
C ARG A 74 -3.98 35.25 7.00
N LEU A 75 -2.92 34.95 6.26
CA LEU A 75 -1.80 35.87 6.06
C LEU A 75 -2.22 37.07 5.20
N ALA A 76 -2.87 36.83 4.07
CA ALA A 76 -3.39 37.89 3.19
C ALA A 76 -4.39 38.82 3.92
N ALA A 77 -5.28 38.25 4.75
CA ALA A 77 -6.22 39.05 5.55
C ALA A 77 -5.51 39.90 6.63
N LYS A 78 -4.43 39.38 7.22
CA LYS A 78 -3.61 40.14 8.18
C LYS A 78 -2.80 41.24 7.51
N GLU A 79 -2.29 41.01 6.31
CA GLU A 79 -1.58 42.03 5.52
C GLU A 79 -2.55 43.13 5.05
N ALA A 80 -3.76 42.77 4.62
CA ALA A 80 -4.79 43.75 4.27
C ALA A 80 -5.24 44.59 5.48
N ALA A 81 -5.31 44.00 6.67
CA ALA A 81 -5.65 44.72 7.90
C ALA A 81 -4.51 45.60 8.45
N ASN A 82 -3.25 45.29 8.13
CA ASN A 82 -2.09 46.11 8.53
C ASN A 82 -1.79 47.25 7.54
N ASN A 83 -2.26 47.15 6.29
CA ASN A 83 -2.08 48.15 5.25
C ASN A 83 -3.30 49.09 5.08
N ALA A 84 -4.33 48.94 5.92
CA ALA A 84 -5.51 49.81 6.01
C ALA A 84 -5.40 50.71 7.25
#